data_AF-A0A425CM09-F1
#
_entry.id   AF-A0A425CM09-F1
#
_cell.length_a   1.000
_cell.length_b   1.000
_cell.length_c   1.000
_cell.angle_alpha   90.00
_cell.angle_beta   90.00
_cell.angle_gamma   90.00
#
_symmetry.space_group_name_H-M   'P 1'
#
loop_
_entity.id
_entity.type
_entity.pdbx_description
1 polymer ?
#
loop_
_entity_poly.entity_id
_entity_poly.type
_entity_poly.pdbx_seq_one_letter_code
_entity_poly.pdbx_strand_id
1 'polypeptide(L)'
;METVQDELQVVAEEVPFTDEEIATTFKVLGVLAKRKDLLEQSNMRMLRKKLAPVCEYIEGRKFGGVGRKKYLEDKAIREEKRARHNRRKMHDRRHINSSTLRRERIAKLDSLLLQGNDAVNALPLIADGVAGEDVCHSTKTLTNGPEPEPELQKLCNDEAEQARDDKAEAYKMEASALLGFRSCYACKSRFDKIHHFYDQLCPRCAELNFTKRFQTTDLRGKVAIITGARVKIGFQAAVKLLLAGAAVIATTRFPKDAAERFAKHAEYETFKDRLHIFGVDFRDLVHLEQFCDYVISHYSRLDMIVHNACQTVRRPPMYYKPLVDKETKALEKSTKEVQMLMNHQQDFESHIKSLALPALDATIVNTGGNVVMSSALKSQVPMIAGEDHLDDHIEAFPEGMVDVNGQQVDLRSRNSWLLRMGEIATPEVAEVFAINTLAPFIMNNRLMPLLEKSGNSDKKFIVNVSAMEGKFYRYKTPNHPHTNMAKAALNMMTRTCAEDLSKRRIYMNSVDTGWINDENPLAKAHAHAEAHNFQTPIDEIDAAARVLDPIFVGYNSNETIFGKFLKDFHETEW
;
A
#
# COMPACT_ATOMS: atom_id res chain seq x y z
N MET A 1 -3.48 40.68 21.79
CA MET A 1 -2.16 41.00 22.36
C MET A 1 -1.16 40.92 21.24
N GLU A 2 -0.56 42.06 20.93
CA GLU A 2 0.34 42.31 19.80
C GLU A 2 1.54 41.36 19.80
N THR A 3 1.83 40.79 18.63
CA THR A 3 3.10 40.11 18.37
C THR A 3 4.18 41.15 18.15
N VAL A 4 5.00 41.36 19.17
CA VAL A 4 6.27 42.11 19.08
C VAL A 4 7.21 41.30 18.18
N GLN A 5 7.48 41.83 16.99
CA GLN A 5 8.67 41.47 16.21
C GLN A 5 9.87 42.03 16.95
N ASP A 6 10.59 41.17 17.66
CA ASP A 6 11.90 41.52 18.22
C ASP A 6 12.92 41.44 17.08
N GLU A 7 13.00 42.51 16.30
CA GLU A 7 14.13 42.78 15.42
C GLU A 7 15.35 43.00 16.31
N LEU A 8 16.22 42.00 16.38
CA LEU A 8 17.60 42.16 16.83
C LEU A 8 18.32 43.12 15.86
N GLN A 9 18.15 44.42 16.08
CA GLN A 9 19.04 45.45 15.56
C GLN A 9 20.42 45.21 16.16
N VAL A 10 21.28 44.53 15.40
CA VAL A 10 22.71 44.51 15.67
C VAL A 10 23.20 45.94 15.44
N VAL A 11 23.40 46.68 16.53
CA VAL A 11 24.05 47.99 16.50
C VAL A 11 25.46 47.77 15.93
N ALA A 12 25.68 48.19 14.68
CA ALA A 12 27.00 48.19 14.09
C ALA A 12 27.82 49.29 14.80
N GLU A 13 28.83 48.91 15.58
CA GLU A 13 29.81 49.87 16.08
C GLU A 13 30.43 50.63 14.91
N GLU A 14 30.43 51.97 14.99
CA GLU A 14 31.11 52.81 14.00
C GLU A 14 32.60 52.45 13.95
N VAL A 15 33.07 52.11 12.76
CA VAL A 15 34.47 51.75 12.54
C VAL A 15 35.29 53.04 12.62
N PRO A 16 36.34 53.13 13.47
CA PRO A 16 37.04 54.38 13.76
C PRO A 16 38.07 54.78 12.69
N PHE A 17 37.75 54.55 11.41
CA PHE A 17 38.63 54.84 10.25
C PHE A 17 37.88 55.62 9.19
N THR A 18 38.56 56.56 8.53
CA THR A 18 38.00 57.30 7.39
C THR A 18 37.94 56.43 6.13
N ASP A 19 37.05 56.77 5.19
CA ASP A 19 36.93 56.07 3.90
C ASP A 19 38.24 56.09 3.10
N GLU A 20 39.00 57.19 3.19
CA GLU A 20 40.29 57.34 2.52
C GLU A 20 41.38 56.40 3.10
N GLU A 21 41.40 56.24 4.42
CA GLU A 21 42.30 55.31 5.11
C GLU A 21 41.98 53.85 4.76
N ILE A 22 40.69 53.49 4.67
CA ILE A 22 40.24 52.16 4.26
C ILE A 22 40.62 51.89 2.80
N ALA A 23 40.34 52.83 1.89
CA ALA A 23 40.67 52.70 0.47
C ALA A 23 42.18 52.55 0.24
N THR A 24 42.99 53.32 0.97
CA THR A 24 44.45 53.20 0.95
C THR A 24 44.91 51.85 1.47
N THR A 25 44.33 51.37 2.58
CA THR A 25 44.63 50.05 3.15
C THR A 25 44.32 48.93 2.15
N PHE A 26 43.18 48.98 1.46
CA PHE A 26 42.83 48.00 0.43
C PHE A 26 43.79 48.02 -0.75
N LYS A 27 44.19 49.20 -1.22
CA LYS A 27 45.19 49.34 -2.29
C LYS A 27 46.52 48.69 -1.90
N VAL A 28 47.01 48.96 -0.68
CA VAL A 28 48.24 48.39 -0.16
C VAL A 28 48.13 46.86 -0.02
N LEU A 29 47.07 46.35 0.62
CA LEU A 29 46.84 44.91 0.76
C LEU A 29 46.69 44.21 -0.60
N GLY A 30 46.06 44.85 -1.58
CA GLY A 30 45.91 44.32 -2.94
C GLY A 30 47.25 44.16 -3.68
N VAL A 31 48.19 45.10 -3.49
CA VAL A 31 49.55 44.98 -4.03
C VAL A 31 50.31 43.85 -3.33
N LEU A 32 50.24 43.78 -1.99
CA LEU A 32 50.92 42.74 -1.20
C LEU A 32 50.35 41.33 -1.48
N ALA A 33 49.06 41.21 -1.78
CA ALA A 33 48.44 39.95 -2.15
C ALA A 33 49.00 39.38 -3.46
N LYS A 34 49.32 40.25 -4.43
CA LYS A 34 49.93 39.88 -5.72
C LYS A 34 51.44 39.64 -5.60
N ARG A 35 52.12 40.38 -4.72
CA ARG A 35 53.58 40.31 -4.49
C ARG A 35 53.91 40.03 -3.03
N LYS A 36 53.77 38.76 -2.65
CA LYS A 36 53.98 38.30 -1.27
C LYS A 36 55.44 38.41 -0.82
N ASP A 37 56.38 38.34 -1.76
CA ASP A 37 57.81 38.49 -1.55
C ASP A 37 58.18 39.86 -0.94
N LEU A 38 57.40 40.92 -1.22
CA LEU A 38 57.62 42.23 -0.62
C LEU A 38 57.48 42.20 0.90
N LEU A 39 56.63 41.32 1.44
CA LEU A 39 56.47 41.14 2.88
C LEU A 39 57.69 40.51 3.53
N GLU A 40 58.66 39.96 2.81
CA GLU A 40 59.88 39.37 3.41
C GLU A 40 60.99 40.41 3.60
N GLN A 41 60.88 41.58 2.95
CA GLN A 41 61.87 42.65 3.03
C GLN A 41 62.01 43.22 4.45
N SER A 42 63.22 43.72 4.77
CA SER A 42 63.56 44.23 6.10
C SER A 42 62.76 45.49 6.49
N ASN A 43 62.48 46.37 5.53
CA ASN A 43 61.66 47.58 5.71
C ASN A 43 60.17 47.29 6.02
N MET A 44 59.66 46.09 5.70
CA MET A 44 58.28 45.69 5.98
C MET A 44 58.08 45.06 7.37
N ARG A 45 59.11 45.04 8.21
CA ARG A 45 59.06 44.43 9.56
C ARG A 45 57.97 45.01 10.45
N MET A 46 57.76 46.33 10.40
CA MET A 46 56.75 47.00 11.24
C MET A 46 55.33 46.60 10.81
N LEU A 47 55.08 46.52 9.51
CA LEU A 47 53.80 46.08 8.96
C LEU A 47 53.49 44.64 9.36
N ARG A 48 54.46 43.72 9.26
CA ARG A 48 54.31 42.33 9.74
C ARG A 48 53.93 42.27 11.22
N LYS A 49 54.59 43.06 12.08
CA LYS A 49 54.32 43.11 13.52
C LYS A 49 52.90 43.62 13.82
N LYS A 50 52.38 44.56 13.01
CA LYS A 50 51.02 45.11 13.15
C LYS A 50 49.93 44.19 12.58
N LEU A 51 50.24 43.42 11.53
CA LEU A 51 49.33 42.43 10.96
C LEU A 51 49.23 41.15 11.79
N ALA A 52 50.26 40.78 12.54
CA ALA A 52 50.30 39.50 13.28
C ALA A 52 49.07 39.25 14.17
N PRO A 53 48.60 40.17 15.03
CA PRO A 53 47.42 39.94 15.86
C PRO A 53 46.12 39.78 15.04
N VAL A 54 46.02 40.50 13.92
CA VAL A 54 44.87 40.42 13.00
C VAL A 54 44.88 39.06 12.28
N CYS A 55 46.06 38.60 11.84
CA CYS A 55 46.24 37.28 11.25
C CYS A 55 45.89 36.16 12.24
N GLU A 56 46.37 36.25 13.49
CA GLU A 56 46.04 35.29 14.55
C GLU A 56 44.53 35.23 14.83
N TYR A 57 43.86 36.39 14.90
CA TYR A 57 42.41 36.46 15.07
C TYR A 57 41.64 35.83 13.89
N ILE A 58 42.04 36.15 12.66
CA ILE A 58 41.43 35.60 11.44
C ILE A 58 41.67 34.10 11.32
N GLU A 59 42.88 33.62 11.65
CA GLU A 59 43.20 32.18 11.66
C GLU A 59 42.41 31.44 12.74
N GLY A 60 42.29 32.00 13.94
CA GLY A 60 41.46 31.47 15.02
C GLY A 60 40.00 31.32 14.59
N ARG A 61 39.42 32.31 13.90
CA ARG A 61 38.06 32.21 13.34
C ARG A 61 37.95 31.18 12.21
N LYS A 62 38.91 31.17 11.28
CA LYS A 62 38.89 30.26 10.11
C LYS A 62 38.98 28.79 10.49
N PHE A 63 39.71 28.49 11.56
CA PHE A 63 39.98 27.12 11.98
C PHE A 63 39.29 26.74 13.30
N GLY A 64 38.37 27.55 13.81
CA GLY A 64 37.59 27.24 15.02
C GLY A 64 38.45 27.16 16.29
N GLY A 65 39.49 27.98 16.39
CA GLY A 65 40.40 28.07 17.55
C GLY A 65 41.47 26.97 17.61
N VAL A 66 41.47 26.02 16.68
CA VAL A 66 42.56 25.05 16.53
C VAL A 66 43.51 25.49 15.42
N GLY A 67 44.83 25.28 15.59
CA GLY A 67 45.81 25.65 14.56
C GLY A 67 45.50 24.97 13.21
N ARG A 68 45.90 25.61 12.09
CA ARG A 68 45.65 25.15 10.70
C ARG A 68 45.91 23.66 10.48
N LYS A 69 47.01 23.14 11.02
CA LYS A 69 47.40 21.73 10.91
C LYS A 69 46.33 20.80 11.50
N LYS A 70 45.93 21.06 12.75
CA LYS A 70 44.90 20.29 13.47
C LYS A 70 43.54 20.38 12.78
N TYR A 71 43.15 21.57 12.29
CA TYR A 71 41.91 21.71 11.52
C TYR A 71 41.88 20.86 10.25
N LEU A 72 42.98 20.83 9.49
CA LEU A 72 43.09 20.02 8.27
C LEU A 72 43.07 18.52 8.58
N GLU A 73 43.73 18.09 9.66
CA GLU A 73 43.67 16.71 10.17
C GLU A 73 42.23 16.34 10.58
N ASP A 74 41.55 17.16 11.39
CA ASP A 74 40.17 16.94 11.82
C ASP A 74 39.18 16.97 10.63
N LYS A 75 39.44 17.80 9.62
CA LYS A 75 38.68 17.82 8.37
C LYS A 75 38.87 16.51 7.60
N ALA A 76 40.11 16.05 7.43
CA ALA A 76 40.42 14.78 6.76
C ALA A 76 39.76 13.58 7.47
N ILE A 77 39.83 13.54 8.82
CA ILE A 77 39.16 12.50 9.62
C ILE A 77 37.63 12.53 9.41
N ARG A 78 37.02 13.73 9.37
CA ARG A 78 35.58 13.88 9.10
C ARG A 78 35.22 13.42 7.69
N GLU A 79 36.02 13.77 6.69
CA GLU A 79 35.85 13.35 5.30
C GLU A 79 35.98 11.84 5.15
N GLU A 80 36.97 11.22 5.79
CA GLU A 80 37.15 9.76 5.80
C GLU A 80 35.98 9.05 6.48
N LYS A 81 35.51 9.54 7.65
CA LYS A 81 34.33 9.01 8.33
C LYS A 81 33.08 9.10 7.45
N ARG A 82 32.88 10.23 6.76
CA ARG A 82 31.78 10.41 5.78
C ARG A 82 31.90 9.45 4.61
N ALA A 83 33.10 9.31 4.04
CA ALA A 83 33.34 8.38 2.93
C ALA A 83 33.06 6.93 3.35
N ARG A 84 33.49 6.51 4.54
CA ARG A 84 33.20 5.18 5.10
C ARG A 84 31.71 4.97 5.31
N HIS A 85 31.00 5.96 5.87
CA HIS A 85 29.55 5.91 6.05
C HIS A 85 28.82 5.78 4.71
N ASN A 86 29.21 6.57 3.71
CA ASN A 86 28.61 6.52 2.37
C ASN A 86 28.87 5.17 1.68
N ARG A 87 30.08 4.61 1.79
CA ARG A 87 30.39 3.26 1.29
C ARG A 87 29.49 2.20 1.91
N ARG A 88 29.30 2.24 3.25
CA ARG A 88 28.37 1.34 3.95
C ARG A 88 26.93 1.49 3.46
N LYS A 89 26.44 2.74 3.38
CA LYS A 89 25.09 3.04 2.89
C LYS A 89 24.86 2.53 1.45
N MET A 90 25.85 2.69 0.56
CA MET A 90 25.78 2.18 -0.80
C MET A 90 25.80 0.65 -0.87
N HIS A 91 26.65 0.00 -0.06
CA HIS A 91 26.67 -1.46 0.05
C HIS A 91 25.32 -2.01 0.48
N ASP A 92 24.77 -1.47 1.56
CA ASP A 92 23.48 -1.88 2.11
C ASP A 92 22.36 -1.62 1.10
N ARG A 93 22.36 -0.47 0.44
CA ARG A 93 21.37 -0.13 -0.61
C ARG A 93 21.36 -1.16 -1.73
N ARG A 94 22.53 -1.63 -2.19
CA ARG A 94 22.62 -2.66 -3.23
C ARG A 94 22.00 -3.99 -2.77
N HIS A 95 22.28 -4.40 -1.54
CA HIS A 95 21.72 -5.64 -0.95
C HIS A 95 20.22 -5.55 -0.68
N ILE A 96 19.74 -4.39 -0.24
CA ILE A 96 18.30 -4.12 -0.11
C ILE A 96 17.63 -4.24 -1.47
N ASN A 97 18.18 -3.58 -2.49
CA ASN A 97 17.62 -3.57 -3.85
C ASN A 97 17.73 -4.92 -4.56
N SER A 98 18.52 -5.89 -4.06
CA SER A 98 18.61 -7.23 -4.64
C SER A 98 17.51 -8.19 -4.18
N SER A 99 16.72 -7.85 -3.15
CA SER A 99 15.57 -8.67 -2.76
C SER A 99 14.56 -8.74 -3.90
N THR A 100 13.92 -9.91 -4.05
CA THR A 100 13.02 -10.18 -5.19
C THR A 100 11.86 -9.19 -5.26
N LEU A 101 11.15 -8.99 -4.14
CA LEU A 101 10.02 -8.06 -4.06
C LEU A 101 10.41 -6.66 -4.54
N ARG A 102 11.55 -6.17 -4.05
CA ARG A 102 12.02 -4.81 -4.34
C ARG A 102 12.51 -4.67 -5.77
N ARG A 103 13.32 -5.62 -6.23
CA ARG A 103 13.89 -5.64 -7.58
C ARG A 103 12.80 -5.63 -8.64
N GLU A 104 11.78 -6.45 -8.47
CA GLU A 104 10.68 -6.57 -9.44
C GLU A 104 9.78 -5.34 -9.46
N ARG A 105 9.51 -4.73 -8.30
CA ARG A 105 8.78 -3.45 -8.21
C ARG A 105 9.51 -2.31 -8.91
N ILE A 106 10.83 -2.22 -8.75
CA ILE A 106 11.66 -1.23 -9.44
C ILE A 106 11.57 -1.47 -10.95
N ALA A 107 11.76 -2.71 -11.41
CA ALA A 107 11.68 -3.04 -12.83
C ALA A 107 10.29 -2.73 -13.44
N LYS A 108 9.21 -3.01 -12.69
CA LYS A 108 7.83 -2.68 -13.10
C LYS A 108 7.63 -1.17 -13.23
N LEU A 109 8.11 -0.40 -12.26
CA LEU A 109 8.07 1.07 -12.32
C LEU A 109 8.86 1.59 -13.52
N ASP A 110 10.08 1.11 -13.73
CA ASP A 110 10.92 1.50 -14.86
C ASP A 110 10.22 1.20 -16.20
N SER A 111 9.56 0.04 -16.33
CA SER A 111 8.77 -0.30 -17.51
C SER A 111 7.60 0.66 -17.75
N LEU A 112 6.90 1.10 -16.69
CA LEU A 112 5.79 2.06 -16.82
C LEU A 112 6.30 3.45 -17.24
N LEU A 113 7.43 3.88 -16.69
CA LEU A 113 8.06 5.15 -17.05
C LEU A 113 8.57 5.15 -18.50
N LEU A 114 9.04 4.00 -19.01
CA LEU A 114 9.45 3.86 -20.41
C LEU A 114 8.27 3.86 -21.39
N GLN A 115 7.10 3.36 -20.99
CA GLN A 115 5.89 3.34 -21.82
C GLN A 115 5.26 4.75 -21.95
N GLY A 116 5.47 5.63 -20.98
CA GLY A 116 5.12 7.04 -21.07
C GLY A 116 6.17 7.85 -21.85
N ASN A 117 6.03 7.94 -23.18
CA ASN A 117 6.83 8.83 -24.03
C ASN A 117 6.72 10.30 -23.55
N ASP A 118 7.69 10.77 -22.77
CA ASP A 118 8.40 12.06 -22.88
C ASP A 118 9.08 12.41 -21.54
N ALA A 119 10.40 12.55 -21.58
CA ALA A 119 11.29 12.78 -20.44
C ALA A 119 11.19 14.19 -19.79
N VAL A 120 10.04 14.87 -19.90
CA VAL A 120 9.85 16.24 -19.39
C VAL A 120 8.83 16.33 -18.24
N ASN A 121 8.05 15.28 -17.95
CA ASN A 121 7.25 15.20 -16.72
C ASN A 121 7.17 13.73 -16.26
N ALA A 122 8.25 13.19 -15.70
CA ALA A 122 8.18 11.89 -15.02
C ALA A 122 7.22 12.00 -13.84
N LEU A 123 6.04 11.40 -13.96
CA LEU A 123 5.03 11.40 -12.90
C LEU A 123 5.63 10.80 -11.63
N PRO A 124 5.31 11.35 -10.44
CA PRO A 124 5.89 10.91 -9.17
C PRO A 124 5.33 9.53 -8.74
N LEU A 125 5.66 8.46 -9.44
CA LEU A 125 5.17 7.12 -9.12
C LEU A 125 6.03 6.45 -8.03
N ILE A 126 5.47 5.41 -7.40
CA ILE A 126 6.15 4.63 -6.37
C ILE A 126 6.23 3.18 -6.84
N ALA A 127 7.39 2.57 -6.64
CA ALA A 127 7.64 1.16 -6.90
C ALA A 127 7.00 0.29 -5.81
N ASP A 128 5.66 0.20 -5.84
CA ASP A 128 4.84 -0.68 -5.00
C ASP A 128 4.08 -1.70 -5.89
N GLY A 129 3.16 -2.48 -5.31
CA GLY A 129 2.37 -3.49 -6.03
C GLY A 129 2.92 -4.90 -5.93
N VAL A 130 2.32 -5.83 -6.68
CA VAL A 130 2.73 -7.24 -6.69
C VAL A 130 4.07 -7.42 -7.39
N ALA A 131 4.95 -8.24 -6.78
CA ALA A 131 6.16 -8.73 -7.42
C ALA A 131 5.85 -10.00 -8.24
N GLY A 132 6.08 -9.90 -9.56
CA GLY A 132 5.87 -10.95 -10.56
C GLY A 132 4.40 -11.22 -10.88
N GLU A 133 4.05 -11.39 -12.16
CA GLU A 133 2.71 -11.85 -12.55
C GLU A 133 2.56 -13.38 -12.37
N ASP A 134 3.67 -14.11 -12.25
CA ASP A 134 3.74 -15.58 -12.29
C ASP A 134 3.87 -16.28 -10.93
N VAL A 135 3.94 -15.55 -9.81
CA VAL A 135 4.23 -16.16 -8.48
C VAL A 135 3.00 -16.81 -7.84
N CYS A 136 1.91 -16.91 -8.58
CA CYS A 136 0.75 -17.72 -8.24
C CYS A 136 0.85 -19.03 -9.04
N HIS A 137 1.49 -20.06 -8.50
CA HIS A 137 1.62 -21.34 -9.19
C HIS A 137 0.65 -22.40 -8.66
N SER A 138 -0.25 -22.78 -9.57
CA SER A 138 -0.56 -24.13 -10.06
C SER A 138 -1.30 -25.09 -9.12
N THR A 139 -2.55 -25.31 -9.48
CA THR A 139 -3.49 -26.39 -9.10
C THR A 139 -2.97 -27.85 -9.26
N LYS A 140 -1.70 -28.09 -9.62
CA LYS A 140 -1.18 -29.45 -9.90
C LYS A 140 -1.11 -30.39 -8.69
N THR A 141 -1.36 -29.93 -7.47
CA THR A 141 -1.19 -30.73 -6.23
C THR A 141 -2.49 -31.19 -5.58
N LEU A 142 -3.67 -30.97 -6.17
CA LEU A 142 -4.96 -31.32 -5.53
C LEU A 142 -5.50 -32.73 -5.85
N THR A 143 -4.62 -33.68 -6.24
CA THR A 143 -4.98 -35.10 -6.42
C THR A 143 -4.04 -36.02 -5.63
N ASN A 144 -4.60 -36.63 -4.57
CA ASN A 144 -4.22 -37.85 -3.82
C ASN A 144 -2.86 -37.91 -3.09
N GLY A 145 -2.91 -38.17 -1.77
CA GLY A 145 -1.75 -38.45 -0.91
C GLY A 145 -1.26 -39.91 -0.97
N PRO A 146 -0.53 -40.39 0.05
CA PRO A 146 0.92 -40.23 0.23
C PRO A 146 1.66 -41.57 0.08
N GLU A 147 2.90 -41.56 -0.39
CA GLU A 147 3.97 -42.48 0.07
C GLU A 147 5.36 -41.86 -0.18
N PRO A 148 6.27 -41.92 0.81
CA PRO A 148 7.68 -41.64 0.62
C PRO A 148 8.49 -42.94 0.65
N GLU A 149 9.29 -43.26 -0.37
CA GLU A 149 10.51 -44.10 -0.24
C GLU A 149 11.24 -44.32 -1.60
N PRO A 150 12.48 -44.85 -1.63
CA PRO A 150 13.72 -44.10 -1.38
C PRO A 150 14.74 -44.30 -2.53
N GLU A 151 15.77 -43.47 -2.67
CA GLU A 151 17.01 -43.97 -3.30
C GLU A 151 18.24 -43.14 -2.89
N LEU A 152 18.87 -43.62 -1.82
CA LEU A 152 20.30 -43.48 -1.60
C LEU A 152 21.03 -44.34 -2.65
N GLN A 153 21.90 -43.73 -3.45
CA GLN A 153 23.33 -44.10 -3.55
C GLN A 153 24.03 -43.31 -4.67
N LYS A 154 24.93 -42.42 -4.27
CA LYS A 154 26.36 -42.50 -4.62
C LYS A 154 27.13 -41.40 -3.90
N LEU A 155 27.71 -41.78 -2.76
CA LEU A 155 28.88 -41.12 -2.19
C LEU A 155 30.11 -41.79 -2.82
N CYS A 156 30.97 -40.98 -3.43
CA CYS A 156 32.39 -40.86 -3.09
C CYS A 156 33.05 -39.87 -4.06
N ASN A 157 33.89 -39.00 -3.49
CA ASN A 157 34.60 -37.84 -4.01
C ASN A 157 33.80 -36.52 -3.86
N ASP A 158 34.19 -35.51 -3.10
CA ASP A 158 35.37 -35.31 -2.26
C ASP A 158 35.00 -34.30 -1.15
N GLU A 159 35.37 -34.58 0.10
CA GLU A 159 35.17 -33.69 1.26
C GLU A 159 35.83 -32.31 1.08
N ALA A 160 36.73 -32.17 0.11
CA ALA A 160 37.35 -30.91 -0.29
C ALA A 160 36.47 -30.05 -1.21
N GLU A 161 35.53 -30.65 -1.94
CA GLU A 161 34.55 -29.95 -2.79
C GLU A 161 33.37 -29.50 -1.93
N GLN A 162 32.89 -30.36 -1.02
CA GLN A 162 31.92 -30.00 0.02
C GLN A 162 32.45 -28.86 0.91
N ALA A 163 33.71 -28.90 1.35
CA ALA A 163 34.30 -27.82 2.16
C ALA A 163 34.58 -26.53 1.37
N ARG A 164 34.70 -26.58 0.03
CA ARG A 164 34.82 -25.41 -0.84
C ARG A 164 33.45 -24.80 -1.14
N ASP A 165 32.43 -25.63 -1.35
CA ASP A 165 31.05 -25.21 -1.48
C ASP A 165 30.54 -24.66 -0.15
N ASP A 166 30.79 -25.31 0.98
CA ASP A 166 30.45 -24.79 2.31
C ASP A 166 31.19 -23.48 2.63
N LYS A 167 32.45 -23.31 2.16
CA LYS A 167 33.18 -22.03 2.27
C LYS A 167 32.67 -20.97 1.29
N ALA A 168 32.26 -21.34 0.08
CA ALA A 168 31.69 -20.41 -0.91
C ALA A 168 30.27 -19.99 -0.52
N GLU A 169 29.50 -20.89 0.09
CA GLU A 169 28.20 -20.68 0.70
C GLU A 169 28.35 -19.82 1.96
N ALA A 170 29.32 -20.11 2.84
CA ALA A 170 29.64 -19.28 3.99
C ALA A 170 30.13 -17.88 3.59
N TYR A 171 30.93 -17.76 2.52
CA TYR A 171 31.40 -16.49 1.98
C TYR A 171 30.26 -15.71 1.27
N LYS A 172 29.32 -16.40 0.61
CA LYS A 172 28.05 -15.81 0.12
C LYS A 172 27.13 -15.39 1.26
N MET A 173 27.06 -16.17 2.35
CA MET A 173 26.25 -15.87 3.54
C MET A 173 26.83 -14.71 4.35
N GLU A 174 28.16 -14.58 4.43
CA GLU A 174 28.84 -13.41 5.00
C GLU A 174 28.73 -12.19 4.06
N ALA A 175 28.79 -12.39 2.74
CA ALA A 175 28.57 -11.33 1.76
C ALA A 175 27.11 -10.86 1.67
N SER A 176 26.14 -11.67 2.11
CA SER A 176 24.70 -11.35 2.08
C SER A 176 24.23 -10.50 3.28
N ALA A 177 25.10 -10.22 4.26
CA ALA A 177 24.75 -9.44 5.43
C ALA A 177 24.92 -7.93 5.18
N LEU A 178 23.97 -7.15 5.67
CA LEU A 178 24.09 -5.69 5.72
C LEU A 178 25.24 -5.29 6.66
N LEU A 179 25.95 -4.21 6.31
CA LEU A 179 26.97 -3.61 7.17
C LEU A 179 26.34 -2.81 8.32
N GLY A 180 25.04 -2.52 8.24
CA GLY A 180 24.21 -1.96 9.31
C GLY A 180 23.04 -2.87 9.69
N PHE A 181 22.32 -2.47 10.74
CA PHE A 181 21.11 -3.17 11.19
C PHE A 181 19.84 -2.44 10.73
N ARG A 182 18.83 -3.21 10.32
CA ARG A 182 17.45 -2.77 10.06
C ARG A 182 16.53 -3.24 11.17
N SER A 183 15.35 -2.63 11.31
CA SER A 183 14.28 -3.10 12.19
C SER A 183 13.22 -3.83 11.37
N CYS A 184 12.80 -5.01 11.84
CA CYS A 184 11.79 -5.82 11.18
C CYS A 184 10.43 -5.10 11.17
N TYR A 185 9.76 -5.04 10.03
CA TYR A 185 8.44 -4.43 9.90
C TYR A 185 7.39 -5.09 10.80
N ALA A 186 7.40 -6.42 10.93
CA ALA A 186 6.44 -7.15 11.77
C ALA A 186 6.80 -7.09 13.26
N CYS A 187 7.89 -7.76 13.68
CA CYS A 187 8.22 -7.94 15.10
C CYS A 187 9.15 -6.86 15.69
N LYS A 188 9.59 -5.87 14.90
CA LYS A 188 10.48 -4.76 15.31
C LYS A 188 11.90 -5.14 15.76
N SER A 189 12.25 -6.43 15.77
CA SER A 189 13.61 -6.90 16.09
C SER A 189 14.65 -6.35 15.11
N ARG A 190 15.89 -6.13 15.58
CA ARG A 190 16.99 -5.72 14.70
C ARG A 190 17.56 -6.92 13.95
N PHE A 191 17.94 -6.73 12.69
CA PHE A 191 18.52 -7.77 11.84
C PHE A 191 19.44 -7.16 10.77
N ASP A 192 20.38 -7.95 10.28
CA ASP A 192 21.37 -7.60 9.25
C ASP A 192 21.32 -8.56 8.04
N LYS A 193 20.83 -9.78 8.22
CA LYS A 193 20.61 -10.75 7.14
C LYS A 193 19.26 -10.52 6.43
N ILE A 194 19.30 -10.26 5.14
CA ILE A 194 18.10 -10.08 4.29
C ILE A 194 17.60 -11.43 3.78
N HIS A 195 16.28 -11.61 3.75
CA HIS A 195 15.63 -12.74 3.10
C HIS A 195 15.63 -12.55 1.58
N HIS A 196 15.73 -13.63 0.79
CA HIS A 196 15.81 -13.55 -0.68
C HIS A 196 14.62 -12.78 -1.31
N PHE A 197 13.45 -12.82 -0.66
CA PHE A 197 12.25 -12.13 -1.11
C PHE A 197 12.00 -10.77 -0.43
N TYR A 198 12.13 -10.68 0.90
CA TYR A 198 11.72 -9.51 1.70
C TYR A 198 12.95 -8.78 2.28
N ASP A 199 13.05 -7.46 2.06
CA ASP A 199 14.14 -6.63 2.63
C ASP A 199 13.76 -5.93 3.96
N GLN A 200 12.47 -5.96 4.33
CA GLN A 200 11.96 -5.27 5.52
C GLN A 200 11.53 -6.21 6.64
N LEU A 201 11.68 -7.53 6.47
CA LEU A 201 11.37 -8.53 7.48
C LEU A 201 12.65 -9.23 7.91
N CYS A 202 12.81 -9.47 9.22
CA CYS A 202 13.88 -10.33 9.70
C CYS A 202 13.67 -11.77 9.19
N PRO A 203 14.72 -12.61 9.09
CA PRO A 203 14.62 -13.93 8.47
C PRO A 203 13.44 -14.77 8.97
N ARG A 204 13.20 -14.81 10.29
CA ARG A 204 12.07 -15.54 10.87
C ARG A 204 10.70 -15.04 10.40
N CYS A 205 10.49 -13.73 10.39
CA CYS A 205 9.21 -13.16 9.94
C CYS A 205 9.07 -13.29 8.42
N ALA A 206 10.16 -13.09 7.68
CA ALA A 206 10.17 -13.24 6.24
C ALA A 206 9.77 -14.66 5.81
N GLU A 207 10.33 -15.69 6.46
CA GLU A 207 10.01 -17.09 6.20
C GLU A 207 8.53 -17.40 6.46
N LEU A 208 7.98 -16.94 7.60
CA LEU A 208 6.56 -17.09 7.89
C LEU A 208 5.68 -16.43 6.83
N ASN A 209 5.98 -15.18 6.45
CA ASN A 209 5.20 -14.44 5.46
C ASN A 209 5.30 -15.11 4.08
N PHE A 210 6.49 -15.55 3.70
CA PHE A 210 6.72 -16.25 2.44
C PHE A 210 5.97 -17.58 2.40
N THR A 211 6.03 -18.40 3.46
CA THR A 211 5.27 -19.65 3.55
C THR A 211 3.76 -19.38 3.48
N LYS A 212 3.26 -18.40 4.26
CA LYS A 212 1.84 -18.03 4.28
C LYS A 212 1.35 -17.49 2.94
N ARG A 213 2.21 -16.83 2.16
CA ARG A 213 1.92 -16.40 0.78
C ARG A 213 1.37 -17.53 -0.07
N PHE A 214 1.83 -18.76 0.13
CA PHE A 214 1.44 -19.94 -0.65
C PHE A 214 0.47 -20.87 0.10
N GLN A 215 -0.03 -20.45 1.26
CA GLN A 215 -1.00 -21.25 2.01
C GLN A 215 -2.28 -21.44 1.20
N THR A 216 -2.78 -22.67 1.21
CA THR A 216 -4.02 -23.09 0.55
C THR A 216 -4.67 -24.23 1.33
N THR A 217 -5.86 -24.62 0.91
CA THR A 217 -6.64 -25.78 1.38
C THR A 217 -7.59 -26.22 0.26
N ASP A 218 -8.13 -27.42 0.31
CA ASP A 218 -9.23 -27.81 -0.57
C ASP A 218 -10.54 -27.13 -0.14
N LEU A 219 -11.07 -26.26 -1.00
CA LEU A 219 -12.34 -25.57 -0.85
C LEU A 219 -13.37 -26.00 -1.89
N ARG A 220 -13.18 -27.14 -2.57
CA ARG A 220 -14.15 -27.65 -3.55
C ARG A 220 -15.53 -27.80 -2.92
N GLY A 221 -16.53 -27.33 -3.66
CA GLY A 221 -17.91 -27.32 -3.23
C GLY A 221 -18.26 -26.23 -2.21
N LYS A 222 -17.29 -25.42 -1.74
CA LYS A 222 -17.56 -24.26 -0.87
C LYS A 222 -17.86 -23.00 -1.69
N VAL A 223 -18.65 -22.09 -1.12
CA VAL A 223 -19.00 -20.80 -1.75
C VAL A 223 -18.51 -19.65 -0.87
N ALA A 224 -17.82 -18.70 -1.48
CA ALA A 224 -17.30 -17.50 -0.82
C ALA A 224 -17.83 -16.23 -1.48
N ILE A 225 -18.21 -15.23 -0.67
CA ILE A 225 -18.40 -13.86 -1.13
C ILE A 225 -17.15 -13.05 -0.81
N ILE A 226 -16.66 -12.28 -1.77
CA ILE A 226 -15.58 -11.31 -1.56
C ILE A 226 -15.95 -9.96 -2.13
N THR A 227 -15.90 -8.94 -1.28
CA THR A 227 -16.25 -7.57 -1.67
C THR A 227 -15.04 -6.77 -2.13
N GLY A 228 -15.20 -5.90 -3.12
CA GLY A 228 -14.09 -5.10 -3.65
C GLY A 228 -13.06 -5.94 -4.40
N ALA A 229 -13.52 -6.93 -5.17
CA ALA A 229 -12.68 -7.96 -5.78
C ALA A 229 -11.95 -7.55 -7.07
N ARG A 230 -12.18 -6.33 -7.57
CA ARG A 230 -11.68 -5.88 -8.89
C ARG A 230 -10.17 -5.72 -8.94
N VAL A 231 -9.56 -5.21 -7.87
CA VAL A 231 -8.14 -4.81 -7.85
C VAL A 231 -7.50 -5.07 -6.49
N LYS A 232 -6.16 -4.99 -6.46
CA LYS A 232 -5.33 -5.09 -5.26
C LYS A 232 -5.64 -6.34 -4.42
N ILE A 233 -5.76 -6.20 -3.10
CA ILE A 233 -5.97 -7.29 -2.14
C ILE A 233 -7.20 -8.12 -2.49
N GLY A 234 -8.33 -7.48 -2.83
CA GLY A 234 -9.57 -8.18 -3.15
C GLY A 234 -9.45 -9.08 -4.36
N PHE A 235 -8.74 -8.63 -5.40
CA PHE A 235 -8.44 -9.46 -6.57
C PHE A 235 -7.59 -10.67 -6.20
N GLN A 236 -6.50 -10.46 -5.47
CA GLN A 236 -5.59 -11.53 -5.07
C GLN A 236 -6.25 -12.54 -4.11
N ALA A 237 -7.08 -12.08 -3.18
CA ALA A 237 -7.84 -12.95 -2.29
C ALA A 237 -8.92 -13.74 -3.04
N ALA A 238 -9.59 -13.15 -4.03
CA ALA A 238 -10.54 -13.86 -4.88
C ALA A 238 -9.84 -14.96 -5.68
N VAL A 239 -8.70 -14.66 -6.31
CA VAL A 239 -7.88 -15.64 -7.04
C VAL A 239 -7.44 -16.78 -6.12
N LYS A 240 -6.96 -16.49 -4.90
CA LYS A 240 -6.55 -17.54 -3.94
C LYS A 240 -7.70 -18.47 -3.58
N LEU A 241 -8.90 -17.96 -3.33
CA LEU A 241 -10.08 -18.78 -3.05
C LEU A 241 -10.50 -19.61 -4.27
N LEU A 242 -10.44 -19.03 -5.47
CA LEU A 242 -10.73 -19.72 -6.72
C LEU A 242 -9.72 -20.86 -6.97
N LEU A 243 -8.43 -20.65 -6.75
CA LEU A 243 -7.40 -21.68 -6.94
C LEU A 243 -7.45 -22.77 -5.86
N ALA A 244 -7.92 -22.43 -4.67
CA ALA A 244 -8.24 -23.40 -3.62
C ALA A 244 -9.50 -24.25 -3.93
N GLY A 245 -10.27 -23.91 -4.97
CA GLY A 245 -11.41 -24.72 -5.42
C GLY A 245 -12.80 -24.17 -5.05
N ALA A 246 -12.90 -23.04 -4.35
CA ALA A 246 -14.18 -22.43 -3.99
C ALA A 246 -14.89 -21.82 -5.21
N ALA A 247 -16.23 -21.80 -5.19
CA ALA A 247 -16.99 -20.86 -6.02
C ALA A 247 -16.95 -19.47 -5.35
N VAL A 248 -16.67 -18.43 -6.13
CA VAL A 248 -16.47 -17.06 -5.63
C VAL A 248 -17.47 -16.10 -6.25
N ILE A 249 -18.26 -15.48 -5.39
CA ILE A 249 -19.14 -14.35 -5.68
C ILE A 249 -18.33 -13.08 -5.42
N ALA A 250 -17.84 -12.46 -6.48
CA ALA A 250 -16.99 -11.28 -6.47
C ALA A 250 -17.83 -10.01 -6.68
N THR A 251 -17.81 -9.06 -5.72
CA THR A 251 -18.51 -7.78 -5.87
C THR A 251 -17.56 -6.61 -6.16
N THR A 252 -18.04 -5.65 -6.96
CA THR A 252 -17.30 -4.44 -7.37
C THR A 252 -18.28 -3.39 -7.89
N ARG A 253 -17.87 -2.11 -7.93
CA ARG A 253 -18.62 -1.06 -8.67
C ARG A 253 -18.49 -1.18 -10.19
N PHE A 254 -17.42 -1.81 -10.67
CA PHE A 254 -17.04 -1.86 -12.09
C PHE A 254 -16.88 -3.35 -12.50
N PRO A 255 -17.98 -4.04 -12.84
CA PRO A 255 -17.97 -5.48 -13.12
C PRO A 255 -17.28 -5.86 -14.43
N LYS A 256 -17.40 -5.08 -15.51
CA LYS A 256 -16.71 -5.39 -16.79
C LYS A 256 -15.20 -5.24 -16.65
N ASP A 257 -14.72 -4.22 -15.94
CA ASP A 257 -13.28 -4.08 -15.65
C ASP A 257 -12.76 -5.24 -14.79
N ALA A 258 -13.56 -5.72 -13.83
CA ALA A 258 -13.20 -6.91 -13.05
C ALA A 258 -13.12 -8.16 -13.93
N ALA A 259 -14.12 -8.38 -14.80
CA ALA A 259 -14.14 -9.51 -15.72
C ALA A 259 -12.92 -9.54 -16.64
N GLU A 260 -12.52 -8.40 -17.21
CA GLU A 260 -11.31 -8.31 -18.01
C GLU A 260 -10.04 -8.65 -17.22
N ARG A 261 -9.95 -8.25 -15.96
CA ARG A 261 -8.79 -8.56 -15.10
C ARG A 261 -8.72 -10.04 -14.77
N PHE A 262 -9.84 -10.66 -14.41
CA PHE A 262 -9.87 -12.11 -14.14
C PHE A 262 -9.62 -12.94 -15.40
N ALA A 263 -10.19 -12.55 -16.55
CA ALA A 263 -9.98 -13.24 -17.82
C ALA A 263 -8.52 -13.20 -18.30
N LYS A 264 -7.74 -12.19 -17.87
CA LYS A 264 -6.30 -12.07 -18.17
C LYS A 264 -5.41 -12.88 -17.22
N HIS A 265 -5.95 -13.45 -16.14
CA HIS A 265 -5.16 -14.23 -15.20
C HIS A 265 -4.66 -15.53 -15.85
N ALA A 266 -3.39 -15.89 -15.65
CA ALA A 266 -2.78 -17.05 -16.30
C ALA A 266 -3.52 -18.38 -16.04
N GLU A 267 -4.09 -18.52 -14.85
CA GLU A 267 -4.86 -19.71 -14.45
C GLU A 267 -6.39 -19.58 -14.65
N TYR A 268 -6.87 -18.58 -15.40
CA TYR A 268 -8.30 -18.31 -15.61
C TYR A 268 -9.11 -19.56 -16.00
N GLU A 269 -8.57 -20.37 -16.91
CA GLU A 269 -9.22 -21.59 -17.39
C GLU A 269 -9.54 -22.60 -16.27
N THR A 270 -8.81 -22.57 -15.16
CA THR A 270 -8.99 -23.50 -14.02
C THR A 270 -10.17 -23.12 -13.11
N PHE A 271 -10.67 -21.90 -13.21
CA PHE A 271 -11.65 -21.37 -12.27
C PHE A 271 -12.78 -20.54 -12.89
N LYS A 272 -12.76 -20.27 -14.20
CA LYS A 272 -13.75 -19.44 -14.89
C LYS A 272 -15.20 -19.80 -14.57
N ASP A 273 -15.53 -21.09 -14.48
CA ASP A 273 -16.90 -21.59 -14.22
C ASP A 273 -17.35 -21.42 -12.77
N ARG A 274 -16.44 -21.00 -11.88
CA ARG A 274 -16.65 -20.82 -10.45
C ARG A 274 -16.60 -19.34 -10.04
N LEU A 275 -16.38 -18.42 -10.97
CA LEU A 275 -16.29 -16.98 -10.72
C LEU A 275 -17.57 -16.29 -11.16
N HIS A 276 -18.31 -15.72 -10.21
CA HIS A 276 -19.53 -14.96 -10.48
C HIS A 276 -19.31 -13.49 -10.06
N ILE A 277 -19.41 -12.56 -11.01
CA ILE A 277 -19.10 -11.14 -10.79
C ILE A 277 -20.39 -10.33 -10.70
N PHE A 278 -20.51 -9.50 -9.66
CA PHE A 278 -21.67 -8.62 -9.46
C PHE A 278 -21.26 -7.15 -9.26
N GLY A 279 -21.97 -6.29 -9.98
CA GLY A 279 -21.87 -4.84 -9.92
C GLY A 279 -22.70 -4.27 -8.77
N VAL A 280 -22.08 -3.91 -7.64
CA VAL A 280 -22.77 -3.35 -6.46
C VAL A 280 -22.01 -2.13 -5.95
N ASP A 281 -22.71 -1.00 -5.79
CA ASP A 281 -22.20 0.20 -5.12
C ASP A 281 -22.72 0.25 -3.68
N PHE A 282 -21.81 0.15 -2.71
CA PHE A 282 -22.16 0.09 -1.29
C PHE A 282 -22.61 1.45 -0.71
N ARG A 283 -22.63 2.51 -1.52
CA ARG A 283 -23.35 3.75 -1.17
C ARG A 283 -24.86 3.61 -1.36
N ASP A 284 -25.30 2.67 -2.19
CA ASP A 284 -26.70 2.32 -2.37
C ASP A 284 -27.04 1.08 -1.55
N LEU A 285 -27.47 1.30 -0.31
CA LEU A 285 -27.81 0.23 0.62
C LEU A 285 -29.07 -0.54 0.20
N VAL A 286 -29.99 0.07 -0.54
CA VAL A 286 -31.19 -0.63 -1.04
C VAL A 286 -30.79 -1.65 -2.10
N HIS A 287 -29.95 -1.26 -3.05
CA HIS A 287 -29.42 -2.18 -4.05
C HIS A 287 -28.54 -3.28 -3.44
N LEU A 288 -27.85 -2.99 -2.32
CA LEU A 288 -27.13 -4.01 -1.55
C LEU A 288 -28.08 -5.05 -0.92
N GLU A 289 -29.22 -4.62 -0.35
CA GLU A 289 -30.22 -5.55 0.18
C GLU A 289 -30.80 -6.44 -0.91
N GLN A 290 -31.14 -5.84 -2.06
CA GLN A 290 -31.61 -6.57 -3.24
C GLN A 290 -30.58 -7.61 -3.73
N PHE A 291 -29.30 -7.26 -3.71
CA PHE A 291 -28.21 -8.21 -3.98
C PHE A 291 -28.19 -9.36 -2.96
N CYS A 292 -28.35 -9.08 -1.66
CA CYS A 292 -28.40 -10.13 -0.64
C CYS A 292 -29.60 -11.07 -0.86
N ASP A 293 -30.77 -10.52 -1.17
CA ASP A 293 -31.99 -11.31 -1.43
C ASP A 293 -31.85 -12.17 -2.70
N TYR A 294 -31.20 -11.64 -3.75
CA TYR A 294 -30.83 -12.40 -4.94
C TYR A 294 -29.88 -13.55 -4.59
N VAL A 295 -28.84 -13.29 -3.79
CA VAL A 295 -27.89 -14.34 -3.36
C VAL A 295 -28.60 -15.44 -2.56
N ILE A 296 -29.50 -15.09 -1.65
CA ILE A 296 -30.27 -16.06 -0.85
C ILE A 296 -31.16 -16.95 -1.73
N SER A 297 -31.75 -16.39 -2.78
CA SER A 297 -32.64 -17.13 -3.69
C SER A 297 -31.91 -17.99 -4.73
N HIS A 298 -30.71 -17.59 -5.16
CA HIS A 298 -30.00 -18.25 -6.26
C HIS A 298 -28.88 -19.20 -5.81
N TYR A 299 -28.39 -19.06 -4.58
CA TYR A 299 -27.33 -19.90 -4.05
C TYR A 299 -27.86 -20.85 -3.00
N SER A 300 -27.42 -22.11 -3.07
CA SER A 300 -27.84 -23.14 -2.11
C SER A 300 -27.03 -23.14 -0.82
N ARG A 301 -25.87 -22.47 -0.80
CA ARG A 301 -24.93 -22.43 0.33
C ARG A 301 -24.08 -21.16 0.32
N LEU A 302 -23.55 -20.81 1.49
CA LEU A 302 -22.51 -19.81 1.68
C LEU A 302 -21.63 -20.25 2.85
N ASP A 303 -20.31 -20.23 2.66
CA ASP A 303 -19.36 -20.74 3.64
C ASP A 303 -18.40 -19.65 4.15
N MET A 304 -18.14 -18.64 3.32
CA MET A 304 -17.15 -17.60 3.58
C MET A 304 -17.66 -16.23 3.14
N ILE A 305 -17.46 -15.21 3.97
CA ILE A 305 -17.65 -13.81 3.59
C ILE A 305 -16.36 -13.04 3.91
N VAL A 306 -15.77 -12.40 2.90
CA VAL A 306 -14.60 -11.54 3.04
C VAL A 306 -14.99 -10.11 2.71
N HIS A 307 -15.17 -9.30 3.75
CA HIS A 307 -15.45 -7.88 3.65
C HIS A 307 -14.15 -7.11 3.40
N ASN A 308 -13.76 -7.02 2.13
CA ASN A 308 -12.55 -6.32 1.68
C ASN A 308 -12.83 -4.92 1.10
N ALA A 309 -14.01 -4.67 0.54
CA ALA A 309 -14.38 -3.35 0.02
C ALA A 309 -14.21 -2.28 1.11
N CYS A 310 -13.46 -1.23 0.80
CA CYS A 310 -13.14 -0.17 1.74
C CYS A 310 -12.86 1.14 0.99
N GLN A 311 -13.34 2.25 1.55
CA GLN A 311 -12.92 3.59 1.19
C GLN A 311 -12.00 4.13 2.29
N THR A 312 -10.75 4.34 1.92
CA THR A 312 -9.78 5.09 2.74
C THR A 312 -9.70 6.51 2.18
N VAL A 313 -9.27 6.66 0.93
CA VAL A 313 -9.31 7.96 0.25
C VAL A 313 -10.58 8.08 -0.59
N ARG A 314 -11.34 9.17 -0.41
CA ARG A 314 -12.43 9.54 -1.31
C ARG A 314 -11.87 10.07 -2.62
N ARG A 315 -12.38 9.53 -3.73
CA ARG A 315 -12.05 9.98 -5.09
C ARG A 315 -13.32 10.59 -5.74
N PRO A 316 -13.21 11.72 -6.44
CA PRO A 316 -14.36 12.38 -7.07
C PRO A 316 -14.82 11.62 -8.34
N PRO A 317 -16.00 11.95 -8.89
CA PRO A 317 -16.49 11.38 -10.14
C PRO A 317 -15.48 11.34 -11.29
N MET A 318 -14.70 12.42 -11.46
CA MET A 318 -13.69 12.55 -12.53
C MET A 318 -12.63 11.45 -12.49
N TYR A 319 -12.20 11.02 -11.30
CA TYR A 319 -11.25 9.90 -11.15
C TYR A 319 -11.78 8.60 -11.77
N TYR A 320 -13.09 8.38 -11.71
CA TYR A 320 -13.74 7.16 -12.21
C TYR A 320 -14.19 7.26 -13.66
N LYS A 321 -14.10 8.44 -14.30
CA LYS A 321 -14.62 8.67 -15.65
C LYS A 321 -14.11 7.65 -16.68
N PRO A 322 -12.81 7.32 -16.76
CA PRO A 322 -12.32 6.31 -17.71
C PRO A 322 -12.90 4.91 -17.47
N LEU A 323 -13.12 4.55 -16.19
CA LEU A 323 -13.74 3.26 -15.84
C LEU A 323 -15.22 3.24 -16.21
N VAL A 324 -15.95 4.33 -15.99
CA VAL A 324 -17.37 4.42 -16.35
C VAL A 324 -17.55 4.40 -17.87
N ASP A 325 -16.67 5.05 -18.62
CA ASP A 325 -16.67 5.01 -20.09
C ASP A 325 -16.43 3.60 -20.62
N LYS A 326 -15.61 2.80 -19.92
CA LYS A 326 -15.43 1.39 -20.22
C LYS A 326 -16.67 0.55 -19.86
N GLU A 327 -17.25 0.77 -18.69
CA GLU A 327 -18.44 0.03 -18.21
C GLU A 327 -19.70 0.29 -19.05
N THR A 328 -19.80 1.47 -19.65
CA THR A 328 -20.95 1.87 -20.49
C THR A 328 -20.86 1.37 -21.94
N LYS A 329 -19.70 0.87 -22.38
CA LYS A 329 -19.56 0.25 -23.71
C LYS A 329 -20.44 -1.00 -23.83
N ALA A 330 -21.00 -1.19 -25.02
CA ALA A 330 -21.79 -2.36 -25.39
C ALA A 330 -21.01 -3.66 -25.10
N LEU A 331 -21.65 -4.62 -24.42
CA LEU A 331 -20.98 -5.84 -23.94
C LEU A 331 -20.50 -6.71 -25.12
N GLU A 332 -21.22 -6.67 -26.24
CA GLU A 332 -20.94 -7.38 -27.49
C GLU A 332 -19.59 -6.99 -28.11
N LYS A 333 -19.05 -5.81 -27.74
CA LYS A 333 -17.73 -5.34 -28.16
C LYS A 333 -16.58 -5.87 -27.30
N SER A 334 -16.89 -6.58 -26.20
CA SER A 334 -15.89 -7.18 -25.31
C SER A 334 -15.50 -8.58 -25.78
N THR A 335 -14.43 -9.16 -25.23
CA THR A 335 -14.04 -10.54 -25.56
C THR A 335 -15.09 -11.56 -25.10
N LYS A 336 -15.09 -12.77 -25.65
CA LYS A 336 -16.07 -13.81 -25.30
C LYS A 336 -16.00 -14.19 -23.82
N GLU A 337 -14.81 -14.21 -23.24
CA GLU A 337 -14.57 -14.51 -21.84
C GLU A 337 -15.26 -13.47 -20.94
N VAL A 338 -15.12 -12.18 -21.28
CA VAL A 338 -15.79 -11.09 -20.56
C VAL A 338 -17.31 -11.20 -20.70
N GLN A 339 -17.82 -11.49 -21.90
CA GLN A 339 -19.26 -11.68 -22.11
C GLN A 339 -19.81 -12.79 -21.22
N MET A 340 -19.13 -13.94 -21.16
CA MET A 340 -19.53 -15.08 -20.31
C MET A 340 -19.54 -14.73 -18.82
N LEU A 341 -18.51 -14.03 -18.32
CA LEU A 341 -18.42 -13.62 -16.92
C LEU A 341 -19.51 -12.61 -16.52
N MET A 342 -20.11 -11.90 -17.49
CA MET A 342 -21.19 -10.94 -17.24
C MET A 342 -22.58 -11.59 -17.19
N ASN A 343 -22.73 -12.89 -17.47
CA ASN A 343 -24.02 -13.58 -17.45
C ASN A 343 -24.74 -13.44 -16.08
N HIS A 344 -24.03 -13.67 -14.98
CA HIS A 344 -24.59 -13.54 -13.63
C HIS A 344 -25.00 -12.10 -13.30
N GLN A 345 -24.21 -11.11 -13.75
CA GLN A 345 -24.57 -9.70 -13.58
C GLN A 345 -25.83 -9.34 -14.38
N GLN A 346 -25.95 -9.80 -15.62
CA GLN A 346 -27.13 -9.55 -16.46
C GLN A 346 -28.39 -10.23 -15.91
N ASP A 347 -28.26 -11.44 -15.36
CA ASP A 347 -29.34 -12.13 -14.68
C ASP A 347 -29.79 -11.37 -13.43
N PHE A 348 -28.85 -10.91 -12.61
CA PHE A 348 -29.16 -10.07 -11.45
C PHE A 348 -29.87 -8.77 -11.85
N GLU A 349 -29.37 -8.04 -12.84
CA GLU A 349 -30.02 -6.82 -13.33
C GLU A 349 -31.43 -7.09 -13.88
N SER A 350 -31.63 -8.23 -14.58
CA SER A 350 -32.94 -8.65 -15.06
C SER A 350 -33.89 -8.97 -13.90
N HIS A 351 -33.39 -9.67 -12.88
CA HIS A 351 -34.15 -9.98 -11.67
C HIS A 351 -34.62 -8.70 -10.97
N ILE A 352 -33.73 -7.72 -10.76
CA ILE A 352 -34.10 -6.44 -10.14
C ILE A 352 -35.12 -5.67 -10.96
N LYS A 353 -34.97 -5.64 -12.30
CA LYS A 353 -35.96 -5.01 -13.19
C LYS A 353 -37.32 -5.70 -13.11
N SER A 354 -37.36 -7.02 -12.91
CA SER A 354 -38.63 -7.76 -12.77
C SER A 354 -39.36 -7.47 -11.45
N LEU A 355 -38.63 -7.10 -10.40
CA LEU A 355 -39.19 -6.72 -9.11
C LEU A 355 -39.69 -5.27 -9.08
N ALA A 356 -39.22 -4.41 -9.99
CA ALA A 356 -39.73 -3.06 -10.17
C ALA A 356 -41.12 -3.13 -10.84
N LEU A 357 -42.19 -2.87 -10.07
CA LEU A 357 -43.58 -2.84 -10.55
C LEU A 357 -43.71 -2.03 -11.87
N PRO A 358 -44.55 -2.47 -12.83
CA PRO A 358 -44.98 -1.58 -13.90
C PRO A 358 -45.77 -0.44 -13.25
N ALA A 359 -45.31 0.80 -13.42
CA ALA A 359 -46.03 1.98 -12.96
C ALA A 359 -47.45 1.95 -13.55
N LEU A 360 -48.46 1.66 -12.73
CA LEU A 360 -49.86 1.85 -13.10
C LEU A 360 -50.11 3.36 -13.28
N ASP A 361 -50.85 3.70 -14.33
CA ASP A 361 -51.40 5.03 -14.63
C ASP A 361 -51.76 5.83 -13.36
N ALA A 362 -51.07 6.95 -13.13
CA ALA A 362 -51.64 8.11 -12.45
C ALA A 362 -50.74 9.34 -12.62
N THR A 363 -51.32 10.36 -13.23
CA THR A 363 -50.95 11.77 -13.19
C THR A 363 -50.60 12.25 -11.77
N ILE A 364 -49.34 12.15 -11.37
CA ILE A 364 -48.71 13.02 -10.37
C ILE A 364 -47.30 13.31 -10.87
N VAL A 365 -47.08 14.56 -11.28
CA VAL A 365 -45.74 15.11 -11.48
C VAL A 365 -45.06 15.13 -10.11
N ASN A 366 -44.19 14.16 -9.85
CA ASN A 366 -43.17 14.29 -8.82
C ASN A 366 -41.85 13.75 -9.38
N THR A 367 -40.87 14.63 -9.43
CA THR A 367 -39.52 14.41 -9.95
C THR A 367 -38.77 13.43 -9.05
N GLY A 368 -38.81 12.15 -9.41
CA GLY A 368 -38.10 11.09 -8.68
C GLY A 368 -38.22 9.74 -9.37
N GLY A 369 -38.19 9.71 -10.70
CA GLY A 369 -38.19 8.46 -11.45
C GLY A 369 -37.02 7.59 -11.01
N ASN A 370 -37.32 6.37 -10.55
CA ASN A 370 -36.34 5.31 -10.29
C ASN A 370 -35.64 4.95 -11.61
N VAL A 371 -34.68 5.76 -12.04
CA VAL A 371 -33.73 5.37 -13.07
C VAL A 371 -32.86 4.30 -12.43
N VAL A 372 -33.04 3.05 -12.86
CA VAL A 372 -32.17 1.94 -12.47
C VAL A 372 -30.78 2.21 -13.06
N MET A 373 -29.96 2.98 -12.36
CA MET A 373 -28.58 3.28 -12.73
C MET A 373 -27.70 2.08 -12.40
N SER A 374 -26.77 1.74 -13.31
CA SER A 374 -25.77 0.70 -13.03
C SER A 374 -24.87 1.12 -11.86
N SER A 375 -24.27 0.13 -11.19
CA SER A 375 -23.31 0.38 -10.09
C SER A 375 -22.13 1.26 -10.51
N ALA A 376 -21.68 1.15 -11.77
CA ALA A 376 -20.64 2.01 -12.32
C ALA A 376 -21.11 3.46 -12.47
N LEU A 377 -22.30 3.67 -13.06
CA LEU A 377 -22.86 5.02 -13.28
C LEU A 377 -23.17 5.75 -11.96
N LYS A 378 -23.49 5.03 -10.88
CA LYS A 378 -23.62 5.63 -9.54
C LYS A 378 -22.33 6.33 -9.08
N SER A 379 -21.16 5.91 -9.57
CA SER A 379 -19.88 6.59 -9.30
C SER A 379 -19.76 7.97 -9.96
N GLN A 380 -20.73 8.38 -10.78
CA GLN A 380 -20.80 9.71 -11.38
C GLN A 380 -21.81 10.65 -10.69
N VAL A 381 -22.52 10.17 -9.66
CA VAL A 381 -23.43 11.02 -8.88
C VAL A 381 -22.60 11.95 -8.00
N PRO A 382 -22.66 13.28 -8.18
CA PRO A 382 -21.95 14.22 -7.33
C PRO A 382 -22.58 14.24 -5.94
N MET A 383 -21.75 14.13 -4.90
CA MET A 383 -22.23 14.00 -3.51
C MET A 383 -21.88 15.21 -2.64
N ILE A 384 -20.85 15.97 -3.02
CA ILE A 384 -20.44 17.19 -2.32
C ILE A 384 -20.74 18.39 -3.22
N ALA A 385 -21.38 19.43 -2.68
CA ALA A 385 -21.62 20.67 -3.40
C ALA A 385 -20.29 21.42 -3.60
N GLY A 386 -19.97 21.77 -4.84
CA GLY A 386 -18.69 22.41 -5.16
C GLY A 386 -17.52 21.42 -5.29
N GLU A 387 -17.76 20.21 -5.84
CA GLU A 387 -16.73 19.27 -6.35
C GLU A 387 -15.80 19.87 -7.46
N ASP A 388 -15.77 21.19 -7.55
CA ASP A 388 -14.79 22.07 -8.18
C ASP A 388 -13.89 22.70 -7.09
N HIS A 389 -13.27 21.89 -6.21
CA HIS A 389 -12.12 22.43 -5.48
C HIS A 389 -11.04 22.80 -6.51
N LEU A 390 -10.24 23.84 -6.22
CA LEU A 390 -9.09 24.29 -7.05
C LEU A 390 -8.10 23.16 -7.42
N ASP A 391 -8.19 22.00 -6.76
CA ASP A 391 -7.35 20.82 -6.98
C ASP A 391 -8.07 19.67 -7.73
N ASP A 392 -9.39 19.71 -7.97
CA ASP A 392 -10.13 18.64 -8.67
C ASP A 392 -10.22 18.86 -10.20
N HIS A 393 -9.35 19.71 -10.76
CA HIS A 393 -9.27 20.00 -12.19
C HIS A 393 -8.75 18.79 -13.01
N ILE A 394 -8.97 18.81 -14.33
CA ILE A 394 -8.55 17.74 -15.27
C ILE A 394 -7.06 17.37 -15.09
N GLU A 395 -6.20 18.34 -14.77
CA GLU A 395 -4.78 18.13 -14.54
C GLU A 395 -4.47 17.22 -13.35
N ALA A 396 -5.37 17.12 -12.36
CA ALA A 396 -5.23 16.22 -11.23
C ALA A 396 -5.47 14.74 -11.57
N PHE A 397 -6.16 14.47 -12.69
CA PHE A 397 -6.50 13.14 -13.18
C PHE A 397 -6.15 13.01 -14.67
N PRO A 398 -4.86 13.01 -15.03
CA PRO A 398 -4.44 13.01 -16.43
C PRO A 398 -4.94 11.76 -17.15
N GLU A 399 -5.55 11.96 -18.32
CA GLU A 399 -6.15 10.89 -19.11
C GLU A 399 -5.11 9.85 -19.55
N GLY A 400 -5.46 8.58 -19.46
CA GLY A 400 -4.58 7.46 -19.86
C GLY A 400 -3.45 7.14 -18.89
N MET A 401 -3.26 7.93 -17.84
CA MET A 401 -2.19 7.71 -16.86
C MET A 401 -2.66 6.82 -15.70
N VAL A 402 -1.95 5.71 -15.50
CA VAL A 402 -2.27 4.74 -14.45
C VAL A 402 -1.10 4.42 -13.53
N ASP A 403 -1.41 4.03 -12.30
CA ASP A 403 -0.45 3.54 -11.32
C ASP A 403 -0.02 2.09 -11.61
N VAL A 404 0.87 1.55 -10.75
CA VAL A 404 1.37 0.16 -10.80
C VAL A 404 0.28 -0.92 -10.71
N ASN A 405 -0.94 -0.55 -10.33
CA ASN A 405 -2.12 -1.42 -10.24
C ASN A 405 -3.11 -1.21 -11.40
N GLY A 406 -2.77 -0.37 -12.37
CA GLY A 406 -3.65 0.00 -13.47
C GLY A 406 -4.87 0.79 -12.98
N GLN A 407 -4.69 1.67 -11.99
CA GLN A 407 -5.70 2.63 -11.53
C GLN A 407 -5.34 4.04 -11.99
N GLN A 408 -6.33 4.88 -12.27
CA GLN A 408 -6.13 6.30 -12.57
C GLN A 408 -5.20 6.94 -11.54
N VAL A 409 -4.20 7.69 -12.01
CA VAL A 409 -3.33 8.46 -11.12
C VAL A 409 -4.13 9.64 -10.54
N ASP A 410 -3.99 9.87 -9.24
CA ASP A 410 -4.53 11.04 -8.53
C ASP A 410 -3.36 11.93 -8.08
N LEU A 411 -3.24 13.09 -8.73
CA LEU A 411 -2.17 14.07 -8.50
C LEU A 411 -2.56 15.20 -7.54
N ARG A 412 -3.73 15.09 -6.87
CA ARG A 412 -4.17 16.13 -5.95
C ARG A 412 -3.14 16.34 -4.85
N SER A 413 -2.89 17.61 -4.54
CA SER A 413 -1.94 18.00 -3.50
C SER A 413 -2.43 17.59 -2.09
N ARG A 414 -3.73 17.35 -1.97
CA ARG A 414 -4.43 17.04 -0.73
C ARG A 414 -5.60 16.08 -0.98
N ASN A 415 -5.79 15.11 -0.08
CA ASN A 415 -6.85 14.11 -0.15
C ASN A 415 -7.37 13.75 1.26
N SER A 416 -8.36 12.85 1.36
CA SER A 416 -8.98 12.39 2.61
C SER A 416 -8.01 11.92 3.69
N TRP A 417 -6.85 11.39 3.30
CA TRP A 417 -5.82 10.90 4.21
C TRP A 417 -5.22 11.99 5.11
N LEU A 418 -5.25 13.25 4.64
CA LEU A 418 -4.69 14.39 5.36
C LEU A 418 -5.73 15.25 6.07
N LEU A 419 -7.03 15.01 5.85
CA LEU A 419 -8.11 15.83 6.42
C LEU A 419 -8.25 15.63 7.93
N ARG A 420 -8.54 16.70 8.65
CA ARG A 420 -8.77 16.73 10.10
C ARG A 420 -10.23 17.00 10.42
N MET A 421 -10.57 16.95 11.71
CA MET A 421 -11.88 17.39 12.20
C MET A 421 -12.17 18.82 11.75
N GLY A 422 -13.38 19.06 11.23
CA GLY A 422 -13.77 20.36 10.65
C GLY A 422 -13.45 20.52 9.16
N GLU A 423 -12.66 19.62 8.57
CA GLU A 423 -12.28 19.67 7.14
C GLU A 423 -12.96 18.57 6.30
N ILE A 424 -13.69 17.65 6.93
CA ILE A 424 -14.32 16.51 6.26
C ILE A 424 -15.78 16.84 5.97
N ALA A 425 -16.17 16.75 4.71
CA ALA A 425 -17.54 16.99 4.30
C ALA A 425 -18.48 15.89 4.83
N THR A 426 -19.70 16.28 5.25
CA THR A 426 -20.71 15.34 5.75
C THR A 426 -20.99 14.17 4.79
N PRO A 427 -21.12 14.37 3.46
CA PRO A 427 -21.33 13.27 2.52
C PRO A 427 -20.18 12.25 2.51
N GLU A 428 -18.93 12.69 2.66
CA GLU A 428 -17.77 11.79 2.72
C GLU A 428 -17.81 10.91 3.98
N VAL A 429 -18.21 11.47 5.12
CA VAL A 429 -18.41 10.67 6.34
C VAL A 429 -19.49 9.61 6.12
N ALA A 430 -20.62 9.98 5.52
CA ALA A 430 -21.71 9.05 5.23
C ALA A 430 -21.29 7.95 4.26
N GLU A 431 -20.56 8.28 3.19
CA GLU A 431 -20.02 7.30 2.23
C GLU A 431 -19.08 6.30 2.91
N VAL A 432 -18.14 6.79 3.73
CA VAL A 432 -17.18 5.94 4.43
C VAL A 432 -17.87 5.00 5.40
N PHE A 433 -18.87 5.46 6.15
CA PHE A 433 -19.66 4.58 7.03
C PHE A 433 -20.54 3.60 6.25
N ALA A 434 -21.16 4.03 5.16
CA ALA A 434 -21.96 3.16 4.31
C ALA A 434 -21.12 1.99 3.77
N ILE A 435 -19.93 2.28 3.23
CA ILE A 435 -19.05 1.30 2.60
C ILE A 435 -18.34 0.44 3.66
N ASN A 436 -17.71 1.06 4.66
CA ASN A 436 -16.78 0.36 5.55
C ASN A 436 -17.46 -0.32 6.74
N THR A 437 -18.70 0.06 7.06
CA THR A 437 -19.39 -0.40 8.28
C THR A 437 -20.78 -0.95 7.99
N LEU A 438 -21.67 -0.15 7.39
CA LEU A 438 -23.06 -0.53 7.19
C LEU A 438 -23.20 -1.68 6.19
N ALA A 439 -22.48 -1.62 5.07
CA ALA A 439 -22.53 -2.70 4.08
C ALA A 439 -22.07 -4.05 4.65
N PRO A 440 -20.91 -4.16 5.35
CA PRO A 440 -20.55 -5.38 6.07
C PRO A 440 -21.61 -5.86 7.06
N PHE A 441 -22.19 -4.95 7.85
CA PHE A 441 -23.23 -5.28 8.82
C PHE A 441 -24.50 -5.83 8.14
N ILE A 442 -25.01 -5.14 7.12
CA ILE A 442 -26.21 -5.52 6.36
C ILE A 442 -26.01 -6.90 5.72
N MET A 443 -24.87 -7.11 5.06
CA MET A 443 -24.57 -8.40 4.43
C MET A 443 -24.49 -9.53 5.47
N ASN A 444 -23.80 -9.32 6.59
CA ASN A 444 -23.72 -10.33 7.66
C ASN A 444 -25.11 -10.65 8.22
N ASN A 445 -25.94 -9.62 8.45
CA ASN A 445 -27.28 -9.79 9.01
C ASN A 445 -28.22 -10.52 8.05
N ARG A 446 -28.27 -10.09 6.78
CA ARG A 446 -29.21 -10.65 5.79
C ARG A 446 -28.80 -12.02 5.29
N LEU A 447 -27.52 -12.30 5.12
CA LEU A 447 -27.02 -13.59 4.58
C LEU A 447 -26.92 -14.69 5.65
N MET A 448 -27.27 -14.41 6.90
CA MET A 448 -27.25 -15.38 7.99
C MET A 448 -28.02 -16.68 7.69
N PRO A 449 -29.26 -16.64 7.13
CA PRO A 449 -29.99 -17.87 6.80
C PRO A 449 -29.23 -18.78 5.82
N LEU A 450 -28.44 -18.18 4.92
CA LEU A 450 -27.66 -18.94 3.93
C LEU A 450 -26.38 -19.53 4.54
N LEU A 451 -25.71 -18.81 5.46
CA LEU A 451 -24.58 -19.33 6.24
C LEU A 451 -25.00 -20.51 7.13
N GLU A 452 -26.20 -20.45 7.71
CA GLU A 452 -26.75 -21.47 8.60
C GLU A 452 -27.33 -22.68 7.85
N LYS A 453 -27.58 -22.56 6.54
CA LYS A 453 -28.25 -23.58 5.73
C LYS A 453 -27.52 -24.93 5.71
N SER A 454 -26.19 -24.93 5.83
CA SER A 454 -25.39 -26.17 5.96
C SER A 454 -25.34 -26.73 7.40
N GLY A 455 -26.12 -26.15 8.32
CA GLY A 455 -26.22 -26.55 9.73
C GLY A 455 -24.90 -26.42 10.49
N ASN A 456 -24.76 -27.12 11.60
CA ASN A 456 -23.52 -27.14 12.41
C ASN A 456 -22.51 -28.22 11.94
N SER A 457 -22.63 -28.72 10.70
CA SER A 457 -21.72 -29.74 10.17
C SER A 457 -20.39 -29.13 9.70
N ASP A 458 -20.47 -28.02 8.97
CA ASP A 458 -19.32 -27.32 8.37
C ASP A 458 -18.88 -26.10 9.19
N LYS A 459 -17.60 -25.73 9.09
CA LYS A 459 -17.06 -24.45 9.59
C LYS A 459 -17.37 -23.34 8.57
N LYS A 460 -17.76 -22.16 9.04
CA LYS A 460 -17.97 -20.96 8.21
C LYS A 460 -17.12 -19.82 8.73
N PHE A 461 -16.79 -18.87 7.85
CA PHE A 461 -15.87 -17.81 8.18
C PHE A 461 -16.38 -16.45 7.70
N ILE A 462 -16.26 -15.45 8.57
CA ILE A 462 -16.45 -14.06 8.20
C ILE A 462 -15.14 -13.33 8.50
N VAL A 463 -14.54 -12.72 7.49
CA VAL A 463 -13.34 -11.91 7.63
C VAL A 463 -13.67 -10.46 7.33
N ASN A 464 -13.50 -9.62 8.35
CA ASN A 464 -13.58 -8.17 8.22
C ASN A 464 -12.17 -7.63 7.96
N VAL A 465 -11.90 -7.18 6.73
CA VAL A 465 -10.60 -6.59 6.40
C VAL A 465 -10.51 -5.21 7.06
N SER A 466 -9.70 -5.17 8.11
CA SER A 466 -9.45 -4.01 8.94
C SER A 466 -8.03 -3.50 8.70
N ALA A 467 -7.63 -2.54 9.52
CA ALA A 467 -6.29 -2.00 9.48
C ALA A 467 -5.95 -1.35 10.81
N MET A 468 -4.70 -0.92 10.93
CA MET A 468 -4.18 -0.11 12.03
C MET A 468 -5.02 1.13 12.38
N GLU A 469 -5.82 1.64 11.46
CA GLU A 469 -6.80 2.73 11.59
C GLU A 469 -7.93 2.37 12.57
N GLY A 470 -8.34 1.10 12.61
CA GLY A 470 -9.37 0.60 13.53
C GLY A 470 -8.85 0.28 14.92
N LYS A 471 -7.54 0.40 15.15
CA LYS A 471 -6.89 0.05 16.43
C LYS A 471 -7.05 1.15 17.48
N PHE A 472 -7.50 0.86 18.71
CA PHE A 472 -7.66 1.88 19.76
C PHE A 472 -6.34 2.22 20.47
N TYR A 473 -5.63 1.21 20.97
CA TYR A 473 -4.48 1.40 21.85
C TYR A 473 -3.18 1.60 21.06
N ARG A 474 -3.06 2.75 20.38
CA ARG A 474 -1.84 3.17 19.70
C ARG A 474 -1.80 4.69 19.51
N TYR A 475 -0.62 5.20 19.18
CA TYR A 475 -0.53 6.58 18.69
C TYR A 475 -1.32 6.76 17.39
N LYS A 476 -2.12 7.82 17.34
CA LYS A 476 -2.95 8.25 16.20
C LYS A 476 -2.60 9.68 15.82
N THR A 477 -2.51 9.93 14.52
CA THR A 477 -2.47 11.29 13.98
C THR A 477 -3.88 11.90 14.01
N PRO A 478 -4.00 13.24 14.01
CA PRO A 478 -5.31 13.92 13.93
C PRO A 478 -5.99 13.82 12.56
N ASN A 479 -5.31 13.22 11.58
CA ASN A 479 -5.78 13.10 10.21
C ASN A 479 -6.65 11.86 10.00
N HIS A 480 -7.51 11.92 8.99
CA HIS A 480 -8.42 10.86 8.55
C HIS A 480 -9.31 10.24 9.66
N PRO A 481 -9.89 11.04 10.58
CA PRO A 481 -10.64 10.49 11.72
C PRO A 481 -11.87 9.68 11.29
N HIS A 482 -12.52 10.01 10.17
CA HIS A 482 -13.73 9.31 9.72
C HIS A 482 -13.50 7.84 9.32
N THR A 483 -12.37 7.50 8.67
CA THR A 483 -12.01 6.09 8.42
C THR A 483 -11.50 5.39 9.65
N ASN A 484 -10.75 6.08 10.54
CA ASN A 484 -10.39 5.52 11.84
C ASN A 484 -11.65 5.09 12.61
N MET A 485 -12.68 5.96 12.66
CA MET A 485 -13.97 5.66 13.29
C MET A 485 -14.68 4.48 12.61
N ALA A 486 -14.75 4.47 11.28
CA ALA A 486 -15.44 3.39 10.56
C ALA A 486 -14.74 2.03 10.74
N LYS A 487 -13.40 1.98 10.67
CA LYS A 487 -12.64 0.74 10.94
C LYS A 487 -12.74 0.29 12.39
N ALA A 488 -12.79 1.22 13.34
CA ALA A 488 -13.05 0.90 14.74
C ALA A 488 -14.47 0.32 14.94
N ALA A 489 -15.48 0.85 14.25
CA ALA A 489 -16.83 0.31 14.26
C ALA A 489 -16.89 -1.12 13.66
N LEU A 490 -16.18 -1.35 12.56
CA LEU A 490 -16.04 -2.68 11.96
C LEU A 490 -15.37 -3.68 12.93
N ASN A 491 -14.31 -3.26 13.62
CA ASN A 491 -13.66 -4.06 14.67
C ASN A 491 -14.61 -4.34 15.84
N MET A 492 -15.40 -3.34 16.25
CA MET A 492 -16.39 -3.51 17.31
C MET A 492 -17.47 -4.53 16.93
N MET A 493 -17.91 -4.55 15.66
CA MET A 493 -18.84 -5.58 15.18
C MET A 493 -18.23 -6.98 15.33
N THR A 494 -16.98 -7.18 14.91
CA THR A 494 -16.27 -8.46 15.12
C THR A 494 -16.27 -8.85 16.60
N ARG A 495 -15.83 -7.93 17.47
CA ARG A 495 -15.70 -8.19 18.91
C ARG A 495 -17.05 -8.49 19.57
N THR A 496 -18.13 -7.88 19.10
CA THR A 496 -19.47 -8.00 19.66
C THR A 496 -20.17 -9.29 19.20
N CYS A 497 -20.09 -9.61 17.91
CA CYS A 497 -20.92 -10.67 17.33
C CYS A 497 -20.24 -12.04 17.31
N ALA A 498 -18.91 -12.11 17.35
CA ALA A 498 -18.19 -13.35 17.07
C ALA A 498 -18.46 -14.48 18.07
N GLU A 499 -18.64 -14.18 19.37
CA GLU A 499 -18.90 -15.22 20.37
C GLU A 499 -20.25 -15.91 20.13
N ASP A 500 -21.30 -15.15 19.84
CA ASP A 500 -22.61 -15.71 19.52
C ASP A 500 -22.58 -16.54 18.22
N LEU A 501 -21.92 -16.02 17.19
CA LEU A 501 -21.76 -16.69 15.90
C LEU A 501 -20.96 -18.00 16.02
N SER A 502 -19.97 -18.06 16.91
CA SER A 502 -19.15 -19.25 17.11
C SER A 502 -19.96 -20.48 17.54
N LYS A 503 -21.08 -20.28 18.28
CA LYS A 503 -22.01 -21.33 18.69
C LYS A 503 -22.71 -22.01 17.51
N ARG A 504 -22.79 -21.30 16.38
CA ARG A 504 -23.31 -21.76 15.08
C ARG A 504 -22.20 -22.15 14.10
N ARG A 505 -20.96 -22.29 14.60
CA ARG A 505 -19.73 -22.58 13.83
C ARG A 505 -19.43 -21.56 12.73
N ILE A 506 -19.81 -20.30 12.97
CA ILE A 506 -19.46 -19.16 12.14
C ILE A 506 -18.39 -18.35 12.86
N TYR A 507 -17.17 -18.38 12.34
CA TYR A 507 -15.99 -17.77 12.97
C TYR A 507 -15.69 -16.42 12.34
N MET A 508 -16.02 -15.35 13.05
CA MET A 508 -15.80 -13.97 12.59
C MET A 508 -14.50 -13.40 13.17
N ASN A 509 -13.63 -12.83 12.33
CA ASN A 509 -12.39 -12.16 12.75
C ASN A 509 -12.16 -10.85 11.98
N SER A 510 -11.42 -9.93 12.59
CA SER A 510 -10.87 -8.74 11.94
C SER A 510 -9.42 -9.00 11.56
N VAL A 511 -8.97 -8.54 10.39
CA VAL A 511 -7.60 -8.78 9.92
C VAL A 511 -6.96 -7.50 9.39
N ASP A 512 -5.79 -7.13 9.91
CA ASP A 512 -4.91 -6.10 9.36
C ASP A 512 -4.13 -6.66 8.18
N THR A 513 -4.23 -5.98 7.04
CA THR A 513 -3.58 -6.37 5.79
C THR A 513 -2.07 -6.19 5.80
N GLY A 514 -1.54 -5.43 6.75
CA GLY A 514 -0.21 -4.84 6.67
C GLY A 514 -0.13 -3.69 5.65
N TRP A 515 1.08 -3.15 5.48
CA TRP A 515 1.33 -1.93 4.73
C TRP A 515 1.75 -2.25 3.29
N ILE A 516 0.83 -2.02 2.34
CA ILE A 516 1.01 -2.31 0.91
C ILE A 516 0.99 -1.06 0.01
N ASN A 517 0.55 0.09 0.52
CA ASN A 517 0.40 1.35 -0.21
C ASN A 517 0.61 2.57 0.70
N ASP A 518 1.11 3.67 0.14
CA ASP A 518 1.15 4.98 0.79
C ASP A 518 -0.01 5.86 0.28
N GLU A 519 -0.96 6.19 1.15
CA GLU A 519 -2.16 6.97 0.83
C GLU A 519 -1.95 8.49 0.90
N ASN A 520 -0.75 8.95 1.27
CA ASN A 520 -0.40 10.37 1.15
C ASN A 520 -0.53 10.83 -0.31
N PRO A 521 -0.77 12.14 -0.55
CA PRO A 521 -0.66 12.74 -1.87
C PRO A 521 0.61 12.30 -2.59
N LEU A 522 0.47 11.96 -3.87
CA LEU A 522 1.46 11.19 -4.61
C LEU A 522 2.86 11.84 -4.58
N ALA A 523 2.95 13.16 -4.77
CA ALA A 523 4.22 13.88 -4.71
C ALA A 523 4.93 13.75 -3.36
N LYS A 524 4.17 13.77 -2.25
CA LYS A 524 4.71 13.62 -0.89
C LYS A 524 5.19 12.19 -0.63
N ALA A 525 4.41 11.21 -1.06
CA ALA A 525 4.76 9.81 -0.93
C ALA A 525 6.01 9.46 -1.77
N HIS A 526 6.10 9.98 -3.00
CA HIS A 526 7.27 9.86 -3.87
C HIS A 526 8.51 10.52 -3.26
N ALA A 527 8.41 11.77 -2.79
CA ALA A 527 9.54 12.46 -2.14
C ALA A 527 10.07 11.69 -0.91
N HIS A 528 9.16 11.10 -0.12
CA HIS A 528 9.55 10.24 1.00
C HIS A 528 10.26 8.96 0.51
N ALA A 529 9.73 8.31 -0.53
CA ALA A 529 10.31 7.13 -1.15
C ALA A 529 11.74 7.38 -1.67
N GLU A 530 11.96 8.49 -2.37
CA GLU A 530 13.28 8.87 -2.88
C GLU A 530 14.27 9.20 -1.75
N ALA A 531 13.87 10.06 -0.81
CA ALA A 531 14.74 10.52 0.28
C ALA A 531 15.20 9.38 1.19
N HIS A 532 14.34 8.38 1.42
CA HIS A 532 14.59 7.29 2.36
C HIS A 532 14.88 5.94 1.68
N ASN A 533 14.92 5.89 0.34
CA ASN A 533 14.95 4.63 -0.43
C ASN A 533 13.85 3.67 0.05
N PHE A 534 12.65 4.20 0.28
CA PHE A 534 11.52 3.48 0.88
C PHE A 534 10.62 2.85 -0.21
N GLN A 535 10.08 1.68 0.10
CA GLN A 535 8.95 1.04 -0.56
C GLN A 535 8.08 0.43 0.53
N THR A 536 6.86 0.04 0.21
CA THR A 536 6.02 -0.70 1.17
C THR A 536 6.63 -2.07 1.49
N PRO A 537 6.54 -2.55 2.75
CA PRO A 537 7.23 -3.76 3.20
C PRO A 537 6.69 -5.08 2.65
N ILE A 538 5.43 -5.10 2.20
CA ILE A 538 4.73 -6.28 1.68
C ILE A 538 3.91 -5.90 0.44
N ASP A 539 3.39 -6.89 -0.28
CA ASP A 539 2.52 -6.70 -1.46
C ASP A 539 1.09 -7.22 -1.25
N GLU A 540 0.28 -7.07 -2.29
CA GLU A 540 -1.13 -7.45 -2.27
C GLU A 540 -1.35 -8.97 -2.14
N ILE A 541 -0.40 -9.79 -2.58
CA ILE A 541 -0.49 -11.26 -2.43
C ILE A 541 -0.25 -11.65 -0.96
N ASP A 542 0.73 -11.04 -0.30
CA ASP A 542 0.97 -11.22 1.14
C ASP A 542 -0.23 -10.70 1.96
N ALA A 543 -0.74 -9.51 1.63
CA ALA A 543 -1.94 -8.97 2.25
C ALA A 543 -3.16 -9.88 2.07
N ALA A 544 -3.37 -10.46 0.88
CA ALA A 544 -4.42 -11.43 0.64
C ALA A 544 -4.22 -12.71 1.46
N ALA A 545 -2.97 -13.19 1.59
CA ALA A 545 -2.66 -14.33 2.45
C ALA A 545 -2.99 -14.07 3.91
N ARG A 546 -2.69 -12.87 4.43
CA ARG A 546 -3.09 -12.46 5.80
C ARG A 546 -4.60 -12.48 5.98
N VAL A 547 -5.33 -11.89 5.03
CA VAL A 547 -6.80 -11.84 5.05
C VAL A 547 -7.42 -13.24 5.05
N LEU A 548 -6.88 -14.17 4.27
CA LEU A 548 -7.41 -15.53 4.14
C LEU A 548 -6.86 -16.51 5.18
N ASP A 549 -5.80 -16.17 5.91
CA ASP A 549 -5.18 -17.02 6.94
C ASP A 549 -6.19 -17.63 7.94
N PRO A 550 -7.11 -16.87 8.59
CA PRO A 550 -8.08 -17.48 9.51
C PRO A 550 -8.99 -18.50 8.85
N ILE A 551 -9.27 -18.36 7.55
CA ILE A 551 -10.05 -19.33 6.76
C ILE A 551 -9.21 -20.58 6.51
N PHE A 552 -8.01 -20.42 5.95
CA PHE A 552 -7.15 -21.54 5.59
C PHE A 552 -6.65 -22.32 6.81
N VAL A 553 -6.24 -21.65 7.88
CA VAL A 553 -5.91 -22.31 9.15
C VAL A 553 -7.14 -23.06 9.67
N GLY A 554 -8.31 -22.42 9.65
CA GLY A 554 -9.55 -23.02 10.11
C GLY A 554 -9.96 -24.29 9.36
N TYR A 555 -9.60 -24.44 8.09
CA TYR A 555 -9.82 -25.67 7.31
C TYR A 555 -8.68 -26.67 7.41
N ASN A 556 -7.42 -26.21 7.48
CA ASN A 556 -6.24 -27.07 7.58
C ASN A 556 -6.03 -27.66 8.97
N SER A 557 -6.61 -27.07 10.02
CA SER A 557 -6.44 -27.50 11.40
C SER A 557 -7.77 -27.62 12.15
N ASN A 558 -7.70 -28.21 13.34
CA ASN A 558 -8.83 -28.23 14.28
C ASN A 558 -8.99 -26.93 15.08
N GLU A 559 -8.08 -25.97 14.90
CA GLU A 559 -8.13 -24.69 15.58
C GLU A 559 -9.06 -23.73 14.84
N THR A 560 -9.96 -23.08 15.58
CA THR A 560 -10.88 -22.09 15.02
C THR A 560 -10.85 -20.84 15.89
N ILE A 561 -10.09 -19.84 15.43
CA ILE A 561 -10.04 -18.52 16.05
C ILE A 561 -11.29 -17.72 15.70
N PHE A 562 -11.83 -16.97 16.65
CA PHE A 562 -12.94 -16.05 16.45
C PHE A 562 -12.85 -14.88 17.43
N GLY A 563 -13.46 -13.76 17.07
CA GLY A 563 -13.49 -12.57 17.90
C GLY A 563 -12.10 -11.99 18.13
N LYS A 564 -11.18 -12.16 17.17
CA LYS A 564 -9.81 -11.65 17.25
C LYS A 564 -9.58 -10.54 16.22
N PHE A 565 -8.65 -9.63 16.55
CA PHE A 565 -8.00 -8.77 15.58
C PHE A 565 -6.62 -9.36 15.27
N LEU A 566 -6.40 -9.74 14.02
CA LEU A 566 -5.16 -10.39 13.59
C LEU A 566 -4.29 -9.39 12.85
N LYS A 567 -3.00 -9.39 13.17
CA LYS A 567 -1.96 -8.63 12.48
C LYS A 567 -0.70 -9.47 12.37
N ASP A 568 -0.09 -9.50 11.19
CA ASP A 568 1.11 -10.31 10.91
C ASP A 568 0.90 -11.80 11.27
N PHE A 569 -0.28 -12.36 10.99
CA PHE A 569 -0.70 -13.74 11.33
C PHE A 569 -0.85 -14.06 12.83
N HIS A 570 -0.85 -13.04 13.70
CA HIS A 570 -1.00 -13.22 15.15
C HIS A 570 -2.10 -12.33 15.71
N GLU A 571 -2.67 -12.71 16.86
CA GLU A 571 -3.57 -11.84 17.61
C GLU A 571 -2.84 -10.55 18.03
N THR A 572 -3.50 -9.41 17.81
CA THR A 572 -3.10 -8.09 18.33
C THR A 572 -4.21 -7.53 19.21
N GLU A 573 -3.85 -6.61 20.09
CA GLU A 573 -4.81 -5.76 20.80
C GLU A 573 -5.70 -4.97 19.80
N TRP A 574 -6.91 -4.67 20.28
CA TRP A 574 -7.98 -3.98 19.55
C TRP A 574 -7.72 -2.50 19.27
#